data_AF-A0A7X6NTN3-F1
#
_entry.id   AF-A0A7X6NTN3-F1
#
_cell.length_a   1.000
_cell.length_b   1.000
_cell.length_c   1.000
_cell.angle_alpha   90.00
_cell.angle_beta   90.00
_cell.angle_gamma   90.00
#
_symmetry.space_group_name_H-M   'P 1'
#
loop_
_entity.id
_entity.type
_entity.pdbx_description
1 polymer ?
#
loop_
_entity_poly.entity_id
_entity_poly.type
_entity_poly.pdbx_seq_one_letter_code
_entity_poly.pdbx_strand_id
1 'polypeptide(L)'
;MQNMLYGYLIGIVIMAVMVLSALRPPRRPLSVARVSYFAGVMINQVPLLFLALLTWSTADAVFSGGLLNAAAGWIMFAGGLLVASALVYLQVRATRARPAIFAALASIAPDEPLRPTTSLWLARLLPFPVRPRTIERIPNLQ
;
A
#
# COMPACT_ATOMS: atom_id res chain seq x y z
N MET A 1 -0.23 20.40 -22.59
CA MET A 1 -1.24 19.36 -22.30
C MET A 1 -0.69 17.94 -22.43
N GLN A 2 -0.05 17.54 -23.54
CA GLN A 2 0.44 16.16 -23.73
C GLN A 2 1.37 15.65 -22.62
N ASN A 3 2.33 16.45 -22.13
CA ASN A 3 3.26 16.03 -21.08
C ASN A 3 2.58 15.62 -19.76
N MET A 4 1.43 16.23 -19.42
CA MET A 4 0.69 15.89 -18.20
C MET A 4 -0.05 14.57 -18.31
N LEU A 5 -0.64 14.27 -19.48
CA LEU A 5 -1.27 12.97 -19.73
C LEU A 5 -0.25 11.83 -19.70
N TYR A 6 0.96 12.06 -20.25
CA TYR A 6 2.03 11.07 -20.15
C TYR A 6 2.48 10.86 -18.70
N GLY A 7 2.62 11.94 -17.92
CA GLY A 7 2.94 11.84 -16.49
C GLY A 7 1.89 11.05 -15.70
N TYR A 8 0.60 11.33 -15.94
CA TYR A 8 -0.51 10.61 -15.32
C TYR A 8 -0.53 9.13 -15.69
N LEU A 9 -0.36 8.81 -16.98
CA LEU A 9 -0.33 7.44 -17.46
C LEU A 9 0.83 6.65 -16.85
N ILE A 10 2.03 7.23 -16.84
CA ILE A 10 3.22 6.62 -16.22
C ILE A 10 2.95 6.36 -14.74
N GLY A 11 2.37 7.34 -14.04
CA GLY A 11 1.96 7.20 -12.64
C GLY A 11 1.00 6.04 -12.41
N ILE A 12 -0.07 5.93 -13.21
CA ILE A 12 -1.02 4.82 -13.15
C ILE A 12 -0.31 3.48 -13.37
N VAL A 13 0.53 3.36 -14.39
CA VAL A 13 1.20 2.10 -14.72
C VAL A 13 2.12 1.66 -13.58
N ILE A 14 2.91 2.57 -13.03
CA ILE A 14 3.79 2.27 -11.89
C ILE A 14 2.96 1.80 -10.69
N MET A 15 1.90 2.54 -10.33
CA MET A 15 1.04 2.17 -9.21
C MET A 15 0.33 0.84 -9.45
N ALA A 16 -0.16 0.58 -10.66
CA ALA A 16 -0.81 -0.67 -11.01
C ALA A 16 0.14 -1.86 -10.84
N VAL A 17 1.39 -1.76 -11.29
CA VAL A 17 2.41 -2.81 -11.10
C VAL A 17 2.67 -3.07 -9.62
N MET A 18 2.76 -2.02 -8.80
CA MET A 18 2.94 -2.17 -7.36
C MET A 18 1.73 -2.84 -6.69
N VAL A 19 0.51 -2.42 -7.03
CA VAL A 19 -0.74 -2.99 -6.51
C VAL A 19 -0.86 -4.46 -6.90
N LEU A 20 -0.57 -4.80 -8.16
CA LEU A 20 -0.59 -6.18 -8.65
C LEU A 20 0.43 -7.04 -7.89
N SER A 21 1.63 -6.50 -7.62
CA SER A 21 2.65 -7.19 -6.84
C SER A 21 2.21 -7.46 -5.40
N ALA A 22 1.42 -6.57 -4.78
CA ALA A 22 0.85 -6.78 -3.46
C ALA A 22 -0.33 -7.77 -3.45
N LEU A 23 -1.19 -7.71 -4.47
CA LEU A 23 -2.35 -8.60 -4.57
C LEU A 23 -1.93 -10.03 -4.91
N ARG A 24 -1.02 -10.17 -5.86
CA ARG A 24 -0.58 -11.46 -6.40
C ARG A 24 0.93 -11.45 -6.62
N PRO A 25 1.73 -11.59 -5.54
CA PRO A 25 3.18 -11.57 -5.64
C PRO A 25 3.67 -12.70 -6.57
N PRO A 26 4.44 -12.38 -7.64
CA PRO A 26 5.02 -13.39 -8.51
C PRO A 26 6.00 -14.27 -7.74
N ARG A 27 5.91 -15.57 -7.96
CA ARG A 27 6.74 -16.57 -7.25
C ARG A 27 8.08 -16.84 -7.97
N ARG A 28 8.13 -16.62 -9.29
CA ARG A 28 9.30 -16.87 -10.15
C ARG A 28 9.26 -15.95 -11.38
N PRO A 29 10.41 -15.61 -12.00
CA PRO A 29 11.78 -15.90 -11.56
C PRO A 29 12.20 -15.09 -10.30
N LEU A 30 13.27 -15.49 -9.61
CA LEU A 30 13.66 -14.95 -8.30
C LEU A 30 13.93 -13.43 -8.30
N SER A 31 14.46 -12.90 -9.38
CA SER A 31 14.69 -11.46 -9.55
C SER A 31 13.37 -10.67 -9.52
N VAL A 32 12.39 -11.13 -10.28
CA VAL A 32 11.04 -10.54 -10.32
C VAL A 32 10.35 -10.69 -8.95
N ALA A 33 10.50 -11.85 -8.31
CA ALA A 33 9.97 -12.08 -6.97
C ALA A 33 10.53 -11.06 -5.96
N ARG A 34 11.84 -10.78 -5.96
CA ARG A 34 12.45 -9.78 -5.07
C ARG A 34 11.92 -8.37 -5.33
N VAL A 35 11.90 -7.93 -6.59
CA VAL A 35 11.40 -6.59 -6.93
C VAL A 35 9.94 -6.44 -6.54
N SER A 36 9.12 -7.45 -6.87
CA SER A 36 7.70 -7.47 -6.51
C SER A 36 7.47 -7.51 -5.00
N TYR A 37 8.35 -8.16 -4.24
CA TYR A 37 8.31 -8.18 -2.79
C TYR A 37 8.51 -6.77 -2.24
N PHE A 38 9.54 -6.04 -2.69
CA PHE A 38 9.75 -4.66 -2.27
C PHE A 38 8.60 -3.73 -2.68
N ALA A 39 8.11 -3.87 -3.90
CA ALA A 39 6.95 -3.11 -4.39
C ALA A 39 5.70 -3.38 -3.54
N GLY A 40 5.43 -4.66 -3.25
CA GLY A 40 4.31 -5.10 -2.42
C GLY A 40 4.42 -4.65 -0.97
N VAL A 41 5.63 -4.68 -0.40
CA VAL A 41 5.89 -4.16 0.95
C VAL A 41 5.68 -2.65 1.01
N MET A 42 6.26 -1.89 0.07
CA MET A 42 6.11 -0.42 0.04
C MET A 42 4.63 -0.01 -0.03
N ILE A 43 3.86 -0.63 -0.92
CA ILE A 43 2.45 -0.26 -1.09
C ILE A 43 1.59 -0.70 0.09
N ASN A 44 1.92 -1.83 0.74
CA ASN A 44 1.22 -2.30 1.92
C ASN A 44 1.52 -1.47 3.17
N GLN A 45 2.70 -0.85 3.23
CA GLN A 45 3.06 0.06 4.33
C GLN A 45 2.36 1.41 4.20
N VAL A 46 2.05 1.86 2.98
CA VAL A 46 1.43 3.17 2.78
C VAL A 46 0.31 3.24 1.72
N PRO A 47 -0.74 2.39 1.79
CA PRO A 47 -1.81 2.40 0.78
C PRO A 47 -2.48 3.77 0.65
N LEU A 48 -2.66 4.47 1.77
CA LEU A 48 -3.31 5.79 1.84
C LEU A 48 -2.48 6.90 1.20
N LEU A 49 -1.14 6.84 1.29
CA LEU A 49 -0.27 7.82 0.61
C LEU A 49 -0.34 7.63 -0.90
N PHE A 50 -0.30 6.39 -1.39
CA PHE A 50 -0.49 6.12 -2.81
C PHE A 50 -1.87 6.57 -3.30
N LEU A 51 -2.91 6.36 -2.50
CA LEU A 51 -4.27 6.83 -2.81
C LEU A 51 -4.34 8.36 -2.85
N ALA A 52 -3.69 9.05 -1.91
CA ALA A 52 -3.61 10.51 -1.89
C ALA A 52 -2.84 11.05 -3.11
N LEU A 53 -1.70 10.46 -3.45
CA LEU A 53 -0.90 10.82 -4.64
C LEU A 53 -1.69 10.59 -5.94
N LEU A 54 -2.40 9.46 -6.05
CA LEU A 54 -3.25 9.17 -7.19
C LEU A 54 -4.41 10.15 -7.32
N THR A 55 -5.03 10.50 -6.18
CA THR A 55 -6.14 11.47 -6.13
C THR A 55 -5.65 12.86 -6.57
N TRP A 56 -4.51 13.30 -6.04
CA TRP A 56 -3.88 14.56 -6.41
C TRP A 56 -3.55 14.60 -7.91
N SER A 57 -2.89 13.55 -8.42
CA SER A 57 -2.50 13.47 -9.83
C SER A 57 -3.72 13.40 -10.76
N THR A 58 -4.78 12.70 -10.36
CA THR A 58 -6.04 12.66 -11.11
C THR A 58 -6.72 14.02 -11.12
N ALA A 59 -6.78 14.72 -9.97
CA ALA A 59 -7.36 16.05 -9.89
C ALA A 59 -6.61 17.03 -10.81
N ASP A 60 -5.29 17.06 -10.74
CA ASP A 60 -4.48 17.92 -11.61
C ASP A 60 -4.68 17.59 -13.10
N ALA A 61 -4.72 16.30 -13.47
CA ALA A 61 -4.99 15.90 -14.86
C ALA A 61 -6.40 16.31 -15.34
N VAL A 62 -7.41 16.27 -14.47
CA VAL A 62 -8.79 16.68 -14.79
C VAL A 62 -8.90 18.20 -14.93
N PHE A 63 -8.41 18.96 -13.95
CA PHE A 63 -8.57 20.42 -13.91
C PHE A 63 -7.61 21.17 -14.84
N SER A 64 -6.37 20.70 -14.97
CA SER A 64 -5.31 21.38 -15.74
C SER A 64 -5.08 20.76 -17.12
N GLY A 65 -5.30 19.44 -17.25
CA GLY A 65 -4.89 18.65 -18.40
C GLY A 65 -5.99 18.27 -19.38
N GLY A 66 -7.27 18.49 -19.02
CA GLY A 66 -8.41 18.09 -19.84
C GLY A 66 -8.53 16.56 -20.00
N LEU A 67 -8.16 15.79 -18.97
CA LEU A 67 -8.17 14.32 -18.99
C LEU A 67 -9.48 13.75 -19.56
N LEU A 68 -10.62 14.37 -19.26
CA LEU A 68 -11.94 13.86 -19.67
C LEU A 68 -12.41 14.37 -21.04
N ASN A 69 -11.60 15.17 -21.74
CA ASN A 69 -11.96 15.81 -23.00
C ASN A 69 -11.79 14.89 -24.22
N ALA A 70 -11.17 13.71 -24.05
CA ALA A 70 -10.93 12.75 -25.12
C ALA A 70 -11.22 11.31 -24.64
N ALA A 71 -11.64 10.44 -25.56
CA ALA A 71 -11.95 9.05 -25.27
C ALA A 71 -10.79 8.30 -24.59
N ALA A 72 -9.55 8.57 -25.02
CA ALA A 72 -8.36 7.98 -24.41
C ALA A 72 -8.19 8.33 -22.93
N GLY A 73 -8.58 9.54 -22.53
CA GLY A 73 -8.43 9.96 -21.14
C GLY A 73 -9.51 9.40 -20.20
N TRP A 74 -10.69 9.03 -20.72
CA TRP A 74 -11.66 8.21 -19.98
C TRP A 74 -11.11 6.82 -19.65
N ILE A 75 -10.37 6.21 -20.57
CA ILE A 75 -9.70 4.91 -20.33
C ILE A 75 -8.66 5.07 -19.20
N MET A 76 -7.86 6.13 -19.25
CA MET A 76 -6.86 6.41 -18.19
C MET A 76 -7.55 6.66 -16.84
N PHE A 77 -8.61 7.45 -16.82
CA PHE A 77 -9.39 7.72 -15.60
C PHE A 77 -9.99 6.44 -15.00
N ALA A 78 -10.57 5.57 -15.84
CA ALA A 78 -11.06 4.26 -15.41
C ALA A 78 -9.94 3.38 -14.84
N GLY A 79 -8.76 3.39 -15.46
CA GLY A 79 -7.55 2.73 -14.93
C GLY A 79 -7.16 3.27 -13.54
N GLY A 80 -7.17 4.59 -13.35
CA GLY A 80 -6.95 5.22 -12.06
C GLY A 80 -7.97 4.77 -11.00
N LEU A 81 -9.26 4.74 -11.33
CA LEU A 81 -10.31 4.25 -10.43
C LEU A 81 -10.12 2.79 -10.02
N LEU A 82 -9.68 1.93 -10.95
CA LEU A 82 -9.36 0.53 -10.65
C LEU A 82 -8.19 0.42 -9.66
N VAL A 83 -7.11 1.18 -9.88
CA VAL A 83 -5.96 1.23 -8.97
C VAL A 83 -6.38 1.74 -7.60
N ALA A 84 -7.17 2.83 -7.53
CA ALA A 84 -7.68 3.39 -6.27
C ALA A 84 -8.51 2.35 -5.50
N SER A 85 -9.41 1.65 -6.19
CA SER A 85 -10.27 0.62 -5.59
C SER A 85 -9.45 -0.56 -5.05
N ALA A 86 -8.41 -0.98 -5.77
CA ALA A 86 -7.48 -2.02 -5.32
C ALA A 86 -6.65 -1.60 -4.10
N LEU A 87 -6.23 -0.33 -4.01
CA LEU A 87 -5.57 0.23 -2.82
C LEU A 87 -6.50 0.22 -1.60
N VAL A 88 -7.76 0.63 -1.77
CA VAL A 88 -8.78 0.55 -0.70
C VAL A 88 -8.97 -0.89 -0.25
N TYR A 89 -9.08 -1.83 -1.20
CA TYR A 89 -9.19 -3.25 -0.88
C TYR A 89 -7.99 -3.77 -0.08
N LEU A 90 -6.76 -3.40 -0.46
CA LEU A 90 -5.55 -3.76 0.29
C LEU A 90 -5.61 -3.22 1.74
N GLN A 91 -6.05 -1.97 1.93
CA GLN A 91 -6.21 -1.39 3.25
C GLN A 91 -7.27 -2.11 4.10
N VAL A 92 -8.41 -2.46 3.50
CA VAL A 92 -9.46 -3.25 4.18
C VAL A 92 -8.94 -4.65 4.53
N ARG A 93 -8.20 -5.29 3.63
CA ARG A 93 -7.58 -6.60 3.89
C ARG A 93 -6.58 -6.53 5.04
N ALA A 94 -5.70 -5.52 5.05
CA ALA A 94 -4.70 -5.33 6.10
C ALA A 94 -5.36 -5.09 7.47
N THR A 95 -6.42 -4.28 7.53
CA THR A 95 -7.14 -4.02 8.78
C THR A 95 -7.90 -5.24 9.30
N ARG A 96 -8.47 -6.07 8.42
CA ARG A 96 -9.15 -7.33 8.79
C ARG A 96 -8.19 -8.44 9.23
N ALA A 97 -6.93 -8.43 8.79
CA ALA A 97 -5.95 -9.44 9.20
C ALA A 97 -5.45 -9.24 10.65
N ARG A 98 -5.50 -8.01 11.18
CA ARG A 98 -4.96 -7.67 12.51
C ARG A 98 -5.57 -8.50 13.67
N PRO A 99 -6.90 -8.65 13.80
CA PRO A 99 -7.49 -9.42 14.89
C PRO A 99 -7.02 -10.88 14.94
N ALA A 100 -6.88 -11.53 13.78
CA ALA A 100 -6.41 -12.91 13.70
C ALA A 100 -4.95 -13.03 14.17
N ILE A 101 -4.10 -12.06 13.81
CA ILE A 101 -2.70 -12.02 14.27
C ILE A 101 -2.63 -11.80 15.79
N PHE A 102 -3.44 -10.88 16.33
CA PHE A 102 -3.50 -10.66 17.78
C PHE A 102 -4.03 -11.88 18.54
N ALA A 103 -5.05 -12.56 18.01
CA ALA A 103 -5.56 -13.79 18.60
C ALA A 103 -4.50 -14.92 18.59
N ALA A 104 -3.77 -15.07 17.50
CA ALA A 104 -2.67 -16.04 17.42
C ALA A 104 -1.53 -15.71 18.39
N LEU A 105 -1.15 -14.43 18.51
CA LEU A 105 -0.13 -13.99 19.48
C LEU A 105 -0.58 -14.21 20.93
N ALA A 106 -1.84 -13.89 21.25
CA ALA A 106 -2.39 -14.11 22.58
C ALA A 106 -2.45 -15.60 22.96
N SER A 107 -2.60 -16.51 21.97
CA SER A 107 -2.57 -17.96 22.22
C SER A 107 -1.17 -18.51 22.55
N ILE A 108 -0.10 -17.79 22.20
CA ILE A 108 1.29 -18.20 22.42
C ILE A 108 1.82 -17.65 23.75
N ALA A 109 1.38 -16.44 24.17
CA ALA A 109 1.82 -15.78 25.39
C ALA A 109 0.60 -15.20 26.16
N PRO A 110 -0.18 -16.04 26.87
CA PRO A 110 -1.43 -15.62 27.51
C PRO A 110 -1.22 -14.66 28.70
N ASP A 111 -0.06 -14.72 29.36
CA ASP A 111 0.24 -13.91 30.54
C ASP A 111 0.88 -12.54 30.21
N GLU A 112 1.23 -12.31 28.95
CA GLU A 112 1.87 -11.07 28.52
C GLU A 112 0.81 -10.13 27.92
N PRO A 113 0.47 -9.00 28.59
CA PRO A 113 -0.51 -8.08 28.05
C PRO A 113 0.04 -7.45 26.77
N LEU A 114 -0.50 -7.86 25.62
CA LEU A 114 -0.27 -7.25 24.31
C LEU A 114 -0.79 -5.80 24.34
N ARG A 115 -0.02 -4.88 24.93
CA ARG A 115 -0.35 -3.45 24.95
C ARG A 115 -0.11 -2.89 23.56
N PRO A 116 -1.13 -2.40 22.84
CA PRO A 116 -0.88 -1.63 21.62
C PRO A 116 -0.08 -0.38 22.00
N THR A 117 1.21 -0.37 21.66
CA THR A 117 2.19 0.66 22.03
C THR A 117 1.88 2.05 21.46
N THR A 118 0.95 2.14 20.51
CA THR A 118 0.59 3.40 19.84
C THR A 118 -0.90 3.43 19.59
N SER A 119 -1.50 4.63 19.69
CA SER A 119 -2.88 4.90 19.26
C SER A 119 -3.16 4.21 17.93
N LEU A 120 -4.12 3.27 17.94
CA LEU A 120 -4.48 2.43 16.80
C LEU A 120 -4.84 3.24 15.54
N TRP A 121 -5.27 4.49 15.72
CA TRP A 121 -5.61 5.40 14.64
C TRP A 121 -4.38 6.05 14.01
N LEU A 122 -3.44 6.53 14.82
CA LEU A 122 -2.15 7.05 14.34
C LEU A 122 -1.33 5.95 13.64
N ALA A 123 -1.33 4.73 14.18
CA ALA A 123 -0.69 3.57 13.54
C ALA A 123 -1.43 3.03 12.30
N ARG A 124 -2.61 3.57 11.96
CA ARG A 124 -3.33 3.29 10.71
C ARG A 124 -3.02 4.33 9.62
N LEU A 125 -2.63 5.54 10.02
CA LEU A 125 -2.37 6.67 9.12
C LEU A 125 -0.88 6.92 8.89
N LEU A 126 -0.02 6.56 9.84
CA LEU A 126 1.41 6.84 9.74
C LEU A 126 2.13 5.78 8.89
N PRO A 127 2.87 6.20 7.84
CA PRO A 127 3.66 5.33 6.97
C PRO A 127 4.85 4.63 7.64
N PHE A 128 5.16 4.99 8.88
CA PHE A 128 6.43 4.66 9.49
C PHE A 128 6.30 3.43 10.39
N PRO A 129 7.13 2.38 10.18
CA PRO A 129 7.24 1.31 11.13
C PRO A 129 7.82 1.87 12.43
N VAL A 130 6.97 2.14 13.41
CA VAL A 130 7.42 2.52 14.75
C VAL A 130 8.00 1.27 15.38
N ARG A 131 9.32 1.10 15.25
CA ARG A 131 10.06 0.01 15.88
C ARG A 131 9.95 0.21 17.40
N PRO A 132 9.32 -0.72 18.15
CA PRO A 132 9.35 -0.66 19.60
C PRO A 132 10.81 -0.79 20.03
N ARG A 133 11.35 0.21 20.73
CA ARG A 133 12.74 0.17 21.23
C ARG A 133 12.91 -0.77 22.43
N THR A 134 11.86 -1.51 22.80
CA THR A 134 11.82 -2.42 23.95
C THR A 134 12.39 -3.81 23.66
N ILE A 135 12.85 -4.10 22.44
CA ILE A 135 13.47 -5.39 22.13
C ILE A 135 14.94 -5.37 22.58
N GLU A 136 15.19 -5.88 23.78
CA GLU A 136 16.53 -6.22 24.24
C GLU A 136 16.95 -7.54 23.60
N ARG A 137 18.02 -7.53 22.80
CA ARG A 137 18.60 -8.77 22.27
C ARG A 137 19.38 -9.43 23.39
N ILE A 138 18.83 -10.50 23.95
CA ILE A 138 19.56 -11.34 24.90
C ILE A 138 20.56 -12.18 24.09
N PRO A 139 21.88 -11.99 24.28
CA PRO A 139 22.87 -12.92 23.73
C PRO A 139 22.71 -14.28 24.44
N ASN A 140 22.86 -15.39 23.70
CA ASN A 140 22.71 -16.78 24.17
C ASN A 140 21.29 -17.23 24.57
N LEU A 141 20.36 -17.24 23.61
CA LEU A 141 19.25 -18.21 23.65
C LEU A 141 19.69 -19.42 22.82
N GLN A 142 20.12 -20.48 23.51
CA GLN A 142 20.37 -21.81 22.93
C GLN A 142 19.08 -22.63 22.95
#